data_AF-A0A7G2IJQ3-F1
#
_entry.id   AF-A0A7G2IJQ3-F1
#
_cell.length_a   1.000
_cell.length_b   1.000
_cell.length_c   1.000
_cell.angle_alpha   90.00
_cell.angle_beta   90.00
_cell.angle_gamma   90.00
#
_symmetry.space_group_name_H-M   'P 1'
#
loop_
_entity.id
_entity.type
_entity.pdbx_description
1 polymer ?
#
loop_
_entity_poly.entity_id
_entity_poly.type
_entity_poly.pdbx_seq_one_letter_code
_entity_poly.pdbx_strand_id
1 'polypeptide(L)'
;MRTLPVMKDLKMKTTVKLSFMMFVEWFIWGAWFVPLWLWLSKSGFSAGEIGWSYACTAIAAILSPILVGSITDRFFSAQKVLAVLMFVGAILMYFAAQQTTFSGFFPLLLAYSLTYMPTIALTNSIAFANVPDVERDFPRIRVMGTIGWIASGLACGFLPQMLGYSDISPTNIPLLITAGSSVLLGVFAFFLPDTPPKKYR
;
A
#
# COMPACT_ATOMS: atom_id res chain seq x y z
N MET A 1 18.64 -28.07 25.23
CA MET A 1 18.24 -28.59 23.91
C MET A 1 16.79 -28.26 23.47
N ARG A 2 16.02 -27.43 24.22
CA ARG A 2 14.59 -27.10 23.93
C ARG A 2 14.35 -25.81 23.11
N THR A 3 15.40 -25.13 22.64
CA THR A 3 15.31 -23.75 22.10
C THR A 3 15.17 -23.65 20.57
N LEU A 4 15.61 -24.65 19.82
CA LEU A 4 15.58 -24.66 18.35
C LEU A 4 14.17 -24.66 17.72
N PRO A 5 13.20 -25.48 18.19
CA PRO A 5 11.86 -25.48 17.60
C PRO A 5 11.10 -24.18 17.87
N VAL A 6 11.18 -23.64 19.09
CA VAL A 6 10.55 -22.36 19.47
C VAL A 6 11.10 -21.20 18.63
N MET A 7 12.42 -21.17 18.38
CA MET A 7 13.03 -20.15 17.51
C MET A 7 12.59 -20.27 16.05
N LYS A 8 12.36 -21.49 15.54
CA LYS A 8 11.81 -21.69 14.17
C LYS A 8 10.37 -21.20 14.08
N ASP A 9 9.54 -21.47 15.09
CA ASP A 9 8.14 -21.05 15.11
C ASP A 9 7.97 -19.53 15.21
N LEU A 10 8.80 -18.86 16.04
CA LEU A 10 8.81 -17.40 16.08
C LEU A 10 9.26 -16.79 14.74
N LYS A 11 10.27 -17.38 14.07
CA LYS A 11 10.72 -16.93 12.75
C LYS A 11 9.61 -17.08 11.70
N MET A 12 8.94 -18.22 11.67
CA MET A 12 7.86 -18.48 10.71
C MET A 12 6.70 -17.50 10.89
N LYS A 13 6.31 -17.22 12.15
CA LYS A 13 5.25 -16.23 12.46
C LYS A 13 5.62 -14.83 11.98
N THR A 14 6.87 -14.40 12.16
CA THR A 14 7.33 -13.09 11.68
C THR A 14 7.33 -13.02 10.15
N THR A 15 7.87 -14.02 9.47
CA THR A 15 7.87 -14.07 8.00
C THR A 15 6.46 -14.01 7.42
N VAL A 16 5.50 -14.74 8.00
CA VAL A 16 4.09 -14.70 7.54
C VAL A 16 3.49 -13.30 7.69
N LYS A 17 3.74 -12.61 8.82
CA LYS A 17 3.26 -11.24 9.03
C LYS A 17 3.83 -10.26 8.00
N LEU A 18 5.15 -10.35 7.74
CA LEU A 18 5.83 -9.48 6.76
C LEU A 18 5.37 -9.77 5.33
N SER A 19 5.17 -11.05 4.99
CA SER A 19 4.60 -11.50 3.72
C SER A 19 3.18 -10.96 3.50
N PHE A 20 2.33 -11.02 4.52
CA PHE A 20 0.97 -10.46 4.46
C PHE A 20 1.00 -8.94 4.30
N MET A 21 1.86 -8.23 5.05
CA MET A 21 2.07 -6.79 4.88
C MET A 21 2.46 -6.45 3.43
N MET A 22 3.43 -7.16 2.85
CA MET A 22 3.84 -6.95 1.45
C MET A 22 2.72 -7.24 0.47
N PHE A 23 1.94 -8.29 0.69
CA PHE A 23 0.79 -8.62 -0.14
C PHE A 23 -0.23 -7.49 -0.15
N VAL A 24 -0.68 -7.04 1.04
CA VAL A 24 -1.72 -6.01 1.15
C VAL A 24 -1.21 -4.67 0.64
N GLU A 25 0.05 -4.30 0.94
CA GLU A 25 0.68 -3.08 0.44
C GLU A 25 0.54 -2.98 -1.08
N TRP A 26 0.98 -4.01 -1.82
CA TRP A 26 0.97 -3.97 -3.28
C TRP A 26 -0.40 -4.25 -3.90
N PHE A 27 -1.27 -4.98 -3.18
CA PHE A 27 -2.67 -5.09 -3.53
C PHE A 27 -3.36 -3.73 -3.54
N ILE A 28 -3.13 -2.90 -2.51
CA ILE A 28 -3.66 -1.53 -2.43
C ILE A 28 -3.25 -0.76 -3.68
N TRP A 29 -1.96 -0.77 -4.07
CA TRP A 29 -1.52 -0.03 -5.25
C TRP A 29 -2.22 -0.51 -6.53
N GLY A 30 -2.22 -1.82 -6.78
CA GLY A 30 -2.81 -2.36 -8.00
C GLY A 30 -4.33 -2.15 -8.08
N ALA A 31 -5.03 -2.17 -6.93
CA ALA A 31 -6.49 -2.05 -6.87
C ALA A 31 -7.01 -0.71 -7.41
N TRP A 32 -6.32 0.41 -7.15
CA TRP A 32 -6.71 1.70 -7.73
C TRP A 32 -5.97 2.01 -9.04
N PHE A 33 -4.67 1.69 -9.14
CA PHE A 33 -3.81 2.17 -10.22
C PHE A 33 -4.13 1.52 -11.57
N VAL A 34 -4.43 0.22 -11.58
CA VAL A 34 -4.73 -0.54 -12.79
C VAL A 34 -6.05 -0.10 -13.44
N PRO A 35 -7.19 -0.02 -12.72
CA PRO A 35 -8.46 0.41 -13.31
C PRO A 35 -8.59 1.93 -13.48
N LEU A 36 -7.68 2.74 -12.92
CA LEU A 36 -7.79 4.21 -12.91
C LEU A 36 -8.05 4.80 -14.29
N TRP A 37 -7.29 4.37 -15.31
CA TRP A 37 -7.47 4.86 -16.68
C TRP A 37 -8.90 4.63 -17.17
N LEU A 38 -9.40 3.41 -17.02
CA LEU A 38 -10.72 3.03 -17.51
C LEU A 38 -11.83 3.79 -16.78
N TRP A 39 -11.74 3.88 -15.45
CA TRP A 39 -12.72 4.60 -14.65
C TRP A 39 -12.75 6.11 -14.95
N LEU A 40 -11.60 6.77 -15.00
CA LEU A 40 -11.53 8.21 -15.29
C LEU A 40 -11.96 8.51 -16.73
N SER A 41 -11.57 7.68 -17.70
CA SER A 41 -12.02 7.82 -19.10
C SER A 41 -13.54 7.74 -19.21
N LYS A 42 -14.17 6.77 -18.53
CA LYS A 42 -15.63 6.63 -18.52
C LYS A 42 -16.33 7.74 -17.74
N SER A 43 -15.65 8.33 -16.76
CA SER A 43 -16.14 9.48 -15.99
C SER A 43 -16.00 10.81 -16.75
N GLY A 44 -15.46 10.80 -17.98
CA GLY A 44 -15.38 11.98 -18.84
C GLY A 44 -14.09 12.79 -18.70
N PHE A 45 -13.07 12.27 -18.02
CA PHE A 45 -11.79 12.96 -17.90
C PHE A 45 -11.03 12.89 -19.23
N SER A 46 -10.36 13.98 -19.59
CA SER A 46 -9.48 14.03 -20.75
C SER A 46 -8.22 13.19 -20.54
N ALA A 47 -7.58 12.75 -21.63
CA ALA A 47 -6.33 12.00 -21.56
C ALA A 47 -5.21 12.76 -20.81
N GLY A 48 -5.19 14.10 -20.89
CA GLY A 48 -4.25 14.94 -20.15
C GLY A 48 -4.49 14.92 -18.63
N GLU A 49 -5.75 15.01 -18.21
CA GLU A 49 -6.13 14.93 -16.79
C GLU A 49 -5.84 13.54 -16.19
N ILE A 50 -6.07 12.48 -16.97
CA ILE A 50 -5.70 11.12 -16.58
C ILE A 50 -4.18 11.00 -16.45
N GLY A 51 -3.43 11.53 -17.41
CA GLY A 51 -1.96 11.57 -17.37
C GLY A 51 -1.42 12.27 -16.12
N TRP A 52 -1.98 13.42 -15.75
CA TRP A 52 -1.64 14.13 -14.51
C TRP A 52 -2.02 13.34 -13.25
N SER A 53 -3.13 12.61 -13.28
CA SER A 53 -3.52 11.73 -12.19
C SER A 53 -2.49 10.61 -11.96
N TYR A 54 -1.97 10.01 -13.04
CA TYR A 54 -0.86 9.05 -12.95
C TYR A 54 0.44 9.69 -12.47
N ALA A 55 0.74 10.93 -12.90
CA ALA A 55 1.94 11.66 -12.49
C ALA A 55 2.01 11.93 -10.98
N CYS A 56 0.88 11.93 -10.26
CA CYS A 56 0.84 12.05 -8.81
C CYS A 56 1.74 11.02 -8.11
N THR A 57 1.80 9.79 -8.64
CA THR A 57 2.67 8.73 -8.10
C THR A 57 4.15 9.06 -8.24
N ALA A 58 4.56 9.58 -9.40
CA ALA A 58 5.94 9.98 -9.65
C ALA A 58 6.35 11.19 -8.79
N ILE A 59 5.48 12.21 -8.70
CA ILE A 59 5.69 13.38 -7.83
C ILE A 59 5.89 12.94 -6.38
N ALA A 60 4.98 12.09 -5.89
CA ALA A 60 5.07 11.60 -4.52
C ALA A 60 6.28 10.67 -4.29
N ALA A 61 6.69 9.87 -5.27
CA ALA A 61 7.88 9.04 -5.18
C ALA A 61 9.17 9.88 -5.06
N ILE A 62 9.27 11.01 -5.77
CA ILE A 62 10.38 11.96 -5.65
C ILE A 62 10.43 12.60 -4.26
N LEU A 63 9.25 12.93 -3.69
CA LEU A 63 9.14 13.57 -2.38
C LEU A 63 9.21 12.57 -1.21
N SER A 64 9.00 11.29 -1.47
CA SER A 64 8.92 10.22 -0.47
C SER A 64 10.16 10.15 0.45
N PRO A 65 11.41 10.19 -0.05
CA PRO A 65 12.60 10.18 0.83
C PRO A 65 12.64 11.33 1.83
N ILE A 66 12.13 12.51 1.45
CA ILE A 66 12.07 13.69 2.33
C ILE A 66 11.01 13.47 3.41
N LEU A 67 9.84 12.95 3.04
CA LEU A 67 8.74 12.67 3.96
C LEU A 67 9.10 11.55 4.94
N VAL A 68 9.69 10.45 4.46
CA VAL A 68 10.17 9.35 5.31
C VAL A 68 11.28 9.87 6.23
N GLY A 69 12.34 10.48 5.70
CA GLY A 69 13.46 10.97 6.51
C GLY A 69 13.07 12.01 7.57
N SER A 70 12.12 12.89 7.27
CA SER A 70 11.62 13.87 8.26
C SER A 70 10.72 13.26 9.33
N ILE A 71 9.93 12.21 8.99
CA ILE A 71 8.93 11.63 9.90
C ILE A 71 9.49 10.44 10.70
N THR A 72 10.35 9.59 10.11
CA THR A 72 10.79 8.33 10.71
C THR A 72 12.12 8.40 11.46
N ASP A 73 12.97 9.38 11.15
CA ASP A 73 14.38 9.29 11.57
C ASP A 73 14.67 9.73 13.00
N ARG A 74 13.68 10.20 13.78
CA ARG A 74 13.95 10.63 15.17
C ARG A 74 12.97 10.23 16.27
N PHE A 75 11.70 9.92 15.99
CA PHE A 75 10.70 9.91 17.08
C PHE A 75 9.70 8.75 17.12
N PHE A 76 9.42 8.05 16.01
CA PHE A 76 8.32 7.07 15.96
C PHE A 76 8.75 5.71 15.39
N SER A 77 8.15 4.64 15.90
CA SER A 77 8.36 3.28 15.38
C SER A 77 7.75 3.14 13.97
N ALA A 78 8.48 2.51 13.06
CA ALA A 78 8.11 2.44 11.64
C ALA A 78 6.69 1.89 11.40
N GLN A 79 6.28 0.88 12.17
CA GLN A 79 4.96 0.28 12.08
C GLN A 79 3.83 1.24 12.48
N LYS A 80 4.08 2.17 13.41
CA LYS A 80 3.10 3.19 13.81
C LYS A 80 2.95 4.26 12.74
N VAL A 81 4.07 4.67 12.14
CA VAL A 81 4.05 5.62 11.01
C VAL A 81 3.29 5.01 9.83
N LEU A 82 3.54 3.73 9.52
CA LEU A 82 2.81 2.98 8.50
C LEU A 82 1.30 3.00 8.78
N ALA A 83 0.89 2.74 10.03
CA ALA A 83 -0.52 2.75 10.43
C ALA A 83 -1.17 4.11 10.15
N VAL A 84 -0.54 5.21 10.58
CA VAL A 84 -1.05 6.57 10.39
C VAL A 84 -1.17 6.91 8.90
N LEU A 85 -0.12 6.65 8.12
CA LEU A 85 -0.14 6.91 6.67
C LEU A 85 -1.24 6.11 5.97
N MET A 86 -1.45 4.86 6.36
CA MET A 86 -2.51 4.02 5.81
C MET A 86 -3.91 4.51 6.16
N PHE A 87 -4.16 4.98 7.39
CA PHE A 87 -5.46 5.57 7.74
C PHE A 87 -5.73 6.88 7.03
N VAL A 88 -4.73 7.78 6.98
CA VAL A 88 -4.86 9.05 6.24
C VAL A 88 -5.08 8.76 4.75
N GLY A 89 -4.31 7.84 4.17
CA GLY A 89 -4.49 7.39 2.79
C GLY A 89 -5.88 6.81 2.54
N ALA A 90 -6.41 5.99 3.44
CA ALA A 90 -7.77 5.45 3.31
C ALA A 90 -8.84 6.54 3.26
N ILE A 91 -8.74 7.55 4.13
CA ILE A 91 -9.68 8.67 4.17
C ILE A 91 -9.59 9.48 2.86
N LEU A 92 -8.39 9.81 2.42
CA LEU A 92 -8.16 10.56 1.18
C LEU A 92 -8.69 9.80 -0.04
N MET A 93 -8.41 8.49 -0.13
CA MET A 93 -8.88 7.64 -1.22
C MET A 93 -10.40 7.49 -1.21
N TYR A 94 -11.03 7.38 -0.03
CA TYR A 94 -12.49 7.36 0.09
C TYR A 94 -13.12 8.64 -0.48
N PHE A 95 -12.60 9.82 -0.12
CA PHE A 95 -13.11 11.08 -0.67
C PHE A 95 -12.80 11.23 -2.16
N ALA A 96 -11.62 10.78 -2.63
CA ALA A 96 -11.26 10.77 -4.03
C ALA A 96 -12.23 9.92 -4.87
N ALA A 97 -12.64 8.75 -4.35
CA ALA A 97 -13.61 7.87 -4.99
C ALA A 97 -15.00 8.50 -5.21
N GLN A 98 -15.34 9.55 -4.46
CA GLN A 98 -16.60 10.28 -4.62
C GLN A 98 -16.52 11.45 -5.60
N GLN A 99 -15.31 11.82 -6.05
CA GLN A 99 -15.15 12.96 -6.95
C GLN A 99 -15.48 12.57 -8.39
N THR A 100 -16.27 13.42 -9.04
CA THR A 100 -16.66 13.28 -10.45
C THR A 100 -15.97 14.30 -11.35
N THR A 101 -15.15 15.20 -10.79
CA THR A 101 -14.46 16.26 -11.52
C THR A 101 -12.97 16.25 -11.21
N PHE A 102 -12.15 16.64 -12.18
CA PHE A 102 -10.69 16.65 -12.03
C PHE A 102 -10.21 17.59 -10.91
N SER A 103 -10.82 18.77 -10.77
CA SER A 103 -10.44 19.76 -9.75
C SER A 103 -10.60 19.24 -8.32
N GLY A 104 -11.59 18.38 -8.06
CA GLY A 104 -11.77 17.70 -6.77
C GLY A 104 -10.89 16.45 -6.65
N PHE A 105 -10.79 15.66 -7.73
CA PHE A 105 -10.09 14.38 -7.71
C PHE A 105 -8.57 14.53 -7.58
N PHE A 106 -7.96 15.41 -8.38
CA PHE A 106 -6.51 15.53 -8.49
C PHE A 106 -5.81 15.89 -7.18
N PRO A 107 -6.24 16.94 -6.43
CA PRO A 107 -5.60 17.27 -5.16
C PRO A 107 -5.70 16.14 -4.12
N LEU A 108 -6.83 15.43 -4.09
CA LEU A 108 -7.02 14.29 -3.19
C LEU A 108 -6.11 13.12 -3.56
N LEU A 109 -6.00 12.81 -4.87
CA LEU A 109 -5.11 11.74 -5.33
C LEU A 109 -3.63 12.09 -5.12
N LEU A 110 -3.25 13.36 -5.29
CA LEU A 110 -1.90 13.84 -5.00
C LEU A 110 -1.59 13.71 -3.51
N ALA A 111 -2.50 14.16 -2.63
CA ALA A 111 -2.36 14.00 -1.19
C ALA A 111 -2.27 12.52 -0.79
N TYR A 112 -3.13 11.66 -1.36
CA TYR A 112 -3.06 10.22 -1.16
C TYR A 112 -1.70 9.66 -1.58
N SER A 113 -1.22 10.03 -2.76
CA SER A 113 0.06 9.56 -3.30
C SER A 113 1.22 9.95 -2.37
N LEU A 114 1.19 11.16 -1.81
CA LEU A 114 2.17 11.64 -0.82
C LEU A 114 2.14 10.84 0.49
N THR A 115 1.00 10.24 0.85
CA THR A 115 0.92 9.34 2.01
C THR A 115 1.34 7.91 1.69
N TYR A 116 1.05 7.42 0.48
CA TYR A 116 1.25 6.03 0.08
C TYR A 116 2.67 5.75 -0.45
N MET A 117 3.30 6.65 -1.21
CA MET A 117 4.65 6.38 -1.71
C MET A 117 5.72 6.20 -0.61
N PRO A 118 5.66 6.92 0.53
CA PRO A 118 6.47 6.63 1.71
C PRO A 118 6.31 5.22 2.28
N THR A 119 5.12 4.62 2.19
CA THR A 119 4.85 3.32 2.83
C THR A 119 5.55 2.17 2.13
N ILE A 120 5.83 2.30 0.84
CA ILE A 120 6.62 1.31 0.08
C ILE A 120 8.04 1.21 0.66
N ALA A 121 8.70 2.35 0.90
CA ALA A 121 10.02 2.36 1.52
C ALA A 121 9.95 1.84 2.96
N LEU A 122 8.93 2.26 3.71
CA LEU A 122 8.73 1.92 5.11
C LEU A 122 8.49 0.41 5.34
N THR A 123 7.65 -0.21 4.51
CA THR A 123 7.37 -1.66 4.57
C THR A 123 8.61 -2.47 4.23
N ASN A 124 9.44 -2.01 3.28
CA ASN A 124 10.75 -2.61 3.01
C ASN A 124 11.68 -2.49 4.24
N SER A 125 11.76 -1.30 4.85
CA SER A 125 12.58 -1.08 6.06
C SER A 125 12.11 -1.93 7.25
N ILE A 126 10.80 -2.08 7.46
CA ILE A 126 10.23 -2.96 8.50
C ILE A 126 10.63 -4.41 8.21
N ALA A 127 10.50 -4.86 6.96
CA ALA A 127 10.89 -6.22 6.61
C ALA A 127 12.38 -6.47 6.85
N PHE A 128 13.25 -5.57 6.41
CA PHE A 128 14.70 -5.68 6.61
C PHE A 128 15.10 -5.71 8.08
N ALA A 129 14.45 -4.92 8.93
CA ALA A 129 14.75 -4.88 10.36
C ALA A 129 14.34 -6.17 11.11
N ASN A 130 13.45 -6.97 10.53
CA ASN A 130 12.81 -8.11 11.22
C ASN A 130 13.12 -9.47 10.58
N VAL A 131 14.00 -9.51 9.58
CA VAL A 131 14.52 -10.76 9.01
C VAL A 131 15.96 -11.01 9.46
N PRO A 132 16.35 -12.25 9.82
CA PRO A 132 17.71 -12.55 10.24
C PRO A 132 18.74 -12.47 9.11
N ASP A 133 18.32 -12.83 7.90
CA ASP A 133 19.15 -12.90 6.70
C ASP A 133 18.38 -12.20 5.58
N VAL A 134 18.72 -10.93 5.35
CA VAL A 134 18.03 -10.09 4.37
C VAL A 134 18.15 -10.66 2.97
N GLU A 135 19.33 -11.10 2.56
CA GLU A 135 19.59 -11.59 1.20
C GLU A 135 18.80 -12.86 0.90
N ARG A 136 18.66 -13.76 1.88
CA ARG A 136 17.90 -15.00 1.70
C ARG A 136 16.39 -14.82 1.86
N ASP A 137 15.95 -14.12 2.90
CA ASP A 137 14.55 -14.17 3.34
C ASP A 137 13.71 -13.04 2.75
N PHE A 138 14.28 -11.85 2.52
CA PHE A 138 13.54 -10.71 1.99
C PHE A 138 12.99 -10.95 0.57
N PRO A 139 13.73 -11.54 -0.39
CA PRO A 139 13.18 -11.79 -1.73
C PRO A 139 11.88 -12.63 -1.69
N ARG A 140 11.79 -13.62 -0.79
CA ARG A 140 10.60 -14.45 -0.63
C ARG A 140 9.41 -13.67 -0.08
N ILE A 141 9.66 -12.78 0.89
CA ILE A 141 8.65 -11.86 1.43
C ILE A 141 8.21 -10.88 0.35
N ARG A 142 9.15 -10.37 -0.45
CA ARG A 142 8.89 -9.37 -1.49
C ARG A 142 8.04 -9.91 -2.64
N VAL A 143 8.20 -11.19 -3.01
CA VAL A 143 7.38 -11.86 -4.03
C VAL A 143 5.88 -11.79 -3.70
N MET A 144 5.50 -11.80 -2.42
CA MET A 144 4.11 -11.62 -2.01
C MET A 144 3.52 -10.28 -2.45
N GLY A 145 4.35 -9.24 -2.64
CA GLY A 145 3.91 -7.99 -3.23
C GLY A 145 3.49 -8.13 -4.69
N THR A 146 4.28 -8.84 -5.51
CA THR A 146 3.89 -9.15 -6.90
C THR A 146 2.58 -9.94 -6.94
N ILE A 147 2.43 -10.92 -6.04
CA ILE A 147 1.19 -11.69 -5.90
C ILE A 147 0.02 -10.77 -5.51
N GLY A 148 0.23 -9.83 -4.58
CA GLY A 148 -0.76 -8.82 -4.19
C GLY A 148 -1.23 -7.96 -5.36
N TRP A 149 -0.30 -7.48 -6.18
CA TRP A 149 -0.62 -6.72 -7.38
C TRP A 149 -1.48 -7.53 -8.36
N ILE A 150 -1.08 -8.76 -8.67
CA ILE A 150 -1.87 -9.64 -9.56
C ILE A 150 -3.26 -9.90 -8.95
N ALA A 151 -3.31 -10.21 -7.65
CA ALA A 151 -4.56 -10.45 -6.94
C ALA A 151 -5.51 -9.26 -7.00
N SER A 152 -5.01 -8.02 -6.94
CA SER A 152 -5.88 -6.83 -7.10
C SER A 152 -6.48 -6.72 -8.50
N GLY A 153 -5.73 -7.04 -9.55
CA GLY A 153 -6.25 -7.09 -10.92
C GLY A 153 -7.31 -8.16 -11.10
N LEU A 154 -7.10 -9.34 -10.50
CA LEU A 154 -8.09 -10.42 -10.49
C LEU A 154 -9.34 -10.03 -9.69
N ALA A 155 -9.18 -9.43 -8.51
CA ALA A 155 -10.28 -9.05 -7.63
C ALA A 155 -11.10 -7.88 -8.18
N CYS A 156 -10.48 -6.89 -8.80
CA CYS A 156 -11.17 -5.71 -9.33
C CYS A 156 -11.67 -5.92 -10.77
N GLY A 157 -11.01 -6.75 -11.58
CA GLY A 157 -11.34 -6.97 -12.98
C GLY A 157 -12.18 -8.22 -13.26
N PHE A 158 -11.72 -9.38 -12.82
CA PHE A 158 -12.27 -10.68 -13.25
C PHE A 158 -13.30 -11.26 -12.28
N LEU A 159 -13.02 -11.21 -10.97
CA LEU A 159 -13.84 -11.83 -9.94
C LEU A 159 -15.31 -11.37 -9.95
N PRO A 160 -15.64 -10.07 -10.12
CA PRO A 160 -17.02 -9.62 -10.15
C PRO A 160 -17.81 -10.25 -11.30
N GLN A 161 -17.22 -10.31 -12.50
CA GLN A 161 -17.84 -10.91 -13.67
C GLN A 161 -18.02 -12.42 -13.51
N MET A 162 -17.04 -13.11 -12.92
CA MET A 162 -17.14 -14.54 -12.61
C MET A 162 -18.25 -14.87 -11.59
N LEU A 163 -18.54 -13.94 -10.68
CA LEU A 163 -19.61 -14.07 -9.69
C LEU A 163 -20.98 -13.61 -10.23
N GLY A 164 -21.07 -13.22 -11.51
CA GLY A 164 -22.31 -12.78 -12.15
C GLY A 164 -22.66 -11.30 -11.93
N TYR A 165 -21.74 -10.50 -11.38
CA TYR A 165 -21.89 -9.05 -11.27
C TYR A 165 -21.39 -8.33 -12.53
N SER A 166 -21.85 -7.09 -12.72
CA SER A 166 -21.31 -6.20 -13.75
C SER A 166 -19.84 -5.84 -13.51
N ASP A 167 -19.12 -5.49 -14.57
CA ASP A 167 -17.75 -5.00 -14.46
C ASP A 167 -17.67 -3.75 -13.57
N ILE A 168 -16.89 -3.86 -12.49
CA ILE A 168 -16.68 -2.78 -11.52
C ILE A 168 -15.43 -1.95 -11.84
N SER A 169 -14.56 -2.44 -12.73
CA SER A 169 -13.34 -1.73 -13.16
C SER A 169 -13.60 -0.29 -13.61
N PRO A 170 -14.69 0.04 -14.33
CA PRO A 170 -14.96 1.41 -14.75
C PRO A 170 -15.77 2.22 -13.73
N THR A 171 -15.78 1.82 -12.46
CA THR A 171 -16.53 2.49 -11.37
C THR A 171 -15.58 2.99 -10.28
N ASN A 172 -16.11 3.66 -9.27
CA ASN A 172 -15.33 4.07 -8.11
C ASN A 172 -15.08 2.92 -7.09
N ILE A 173 -15.66 1.74 -7.30
CA ILE A 173 -15.55 0.59 -6.38
C ILE A 173 -14.09 0.16 -6.16
N PRO A 174 -13.19 0.08 -7.16
CA PRO A 174 -11.79 -0.28 -6.93
C PRO A 174 -11.05 0.70 -6.00
N LEU A 175 -11.40 1.99 -6.04
CA LEU A 175 -10.86 2.99 -5.10
C LEU A 175 -11.43 2.78 -3.69
N LEU A 176 -12.70 2.38 -3.56
CA LEU A 176 -13.28 2.03 -2.25
C LEU A 176 -12.67 0.74 -1.68
N ILE A 177 -12.40 -0.26 -2.52
CA ILE A 177 -11.64 -1.46 -2.14
C ILE A 177 -10.25 -1.06 -1.64
N THR A 178 -9.58 -0.15 -2.35
CA THR A 178 -8.29 0.42 -1.94
C THR A 178 -8.37 1.07 -0.57
N ALA A 179 -9.36 1.93 -0.33
CA ALA A 179 -9.56 2.55 0.98
C ALA A 179 -9.78 1.51 2.09
N GLY A 180 -10.60 0.48 1.84
CA GLY A 180 -10.83 -0.62 2.78
C GLY A 180 -9.57 -1.44 3.07
N SER A 181 -8.79 -1.76 2.04
CA SER A 181 -7.50 -2.46 2.17
C SER A 181 -6.46 -1.62 2.91
N SER A 182 -6.45 -0.29 2.72
CA SER A 182 -5.60 0.62 3.50
C SER A 182 -5.98 0.63 4.97
N VAL A 183 -7.27 0.66 5.32
CA VAL A 183 -7.72 0.49 6.72
C VAL A 183 -7.25 -0.85 7.29
N LEU A 184 -7.41 -1.94 6.53
CA LEU A 184 -6.96 -3.27 6.93
C LEU A 184 -5.46 -3.30 7.23
N LEU A 185 -4.63 -2.73 6.34
CA LEU A 185 -3.19 -2.67 6.55
C LEU A 185 -2.81 -1.74 7.71
N GLY A 186 -3.52 -0.62 7.87
CA GLY A 186 -3.32 0.32 8.97
C GLY A 186 -3.59 -0.33 10.33
N VAL A 187 -4.67 -1.11 10.45
CA VAL A 187 -4.95 -1.91 11.65
C VAL A 187 -3.91 -3.02 11.82
N PHE A 188 -3.59 -3.73 10.74
CA PHE A 188 -2.62 -4.83 10.76
C PHE A 188 -1.21 -4.35 11.19
N ALA A 189 -0.85 -3.11 10.87
CA ALA A 189 0.45 -2.53 11.20
C ALA A 189 0.73 -2.51 12.71
N PHE A 190 -0.28 -2.45 13.58
CA PHE A 190 -0.09 -2.56 15.03
C PHE A 190 0.28 -3.99 15.50
N PHE A 191 0.06 -5.00 14.67
CA PHE A 191 0.41 -6.39 14.95
C PHE A 191 1.76 -6.80 14.35
N LEU A 192 2.39 -5.90 13.59
CA LEU A 192 3.74 -6.08 13.07
C LEU A 192 4.77 -6.06 14.20
N PRO A 193 5.92 -6.72 14.01
CA PRO A 193 6.99 -6.68 15.00
C PRO A 193 7.50 -5.26 15.20
N ASP A 194 7.82 -4.93 16.46
CA ASP A 194 8.26 -3.58 16.82
C ASP A 194 9.55 -3.21 16.11
N THR A 195 9.50 -2.13 15.34
CA THR A 195 10.65 -1.59 14.61
C THR A 195 10.97 -0.20 15.16
N PRO A 196 11.69 -0.11 16.30
CA PRO A 196 12.01 1.16 16.94
C PRO A 196 12.96 1.99 16.06
N PRO A 197 12.96 3.33 16.19
CA PRO A 197 13.84 4.20 15.41
C PRO A 197 15.31 3.88 15.69
N LYS A 198 16.12 3.82 14.64
CA LYS A 198 17.58 3.62 14.76
C LYS A 198 18.17 4.84 15.45
N LYS A 199 18.63 4.68 16.70
CA LYS A 199 19.44 5.72 17.37
C LYS A 199 20.80 5.77 16.68
N TYR A 200 21.06 6.83 15.93
CA TYR A 200 22.42 7.16 15.52
C TYR A 200 23.25 7.39 16.79
N ARG A 201 24.35 6.63 16.91
CA ARG A 201 25.38 6.82 17.94
C ARG A 201 26.61 7.36 17.26
#